data_AF-A0A8R7QMP9-F1
#
_entry.id   AF-A0A8R7QMP9-F1
#
_cell.length_a   1.000
_cell.length_b   1.000
_cell.length_c   1.000
_cell.angle_alpha   90.00
_cell.angle_beta   90.00
_cell.angle_gamma   90.00
#
_symmetry.space_group_name_H-M   'P 1'
#
loop_
_entity.id
_entity.type
_entity.pdbx_description
1 polymer ?
#
loop_
_entity_poly.entity_id
_entity_poly.type
_entity_poly.pdbx_seq_one_letter_code
_entity_poly.pdbx_strand_id
1 'polypeptide(L)'
;MGIHRDDAKLIWWVSVEEVDIGYFSEDAFDTAFPEGSYVEMGGRVLNTRPGGKHTRTPMGNGMPACAGSRFAATIFEYLGVNAGGQLFLDAPDRTVTTTAGCYGAKPIGFTAGRAGYVVAYGGPGGIYCDQPCC
;
A
#
# COMPACT_ATOMS: atom_id res chain seq x y z
N MET A 1 -7.59 -10.31 -9.50
CA MET A 1 -8.05 -9.12 -8.77
C MET A 1 -8.36 -8.05 -9.80
N GLY A 2 -9.56 -7.46 -9.77
CA GLY A 2 -9.97 -6.42 -10.71
C GLY A 2 -10.71 -5.30 -9.99
N ILE A 3 -10.53 -4.07 -10.48
CA ILE A 3 -11.28 -2.88 -10.05
C ILE A 3 -12.20 -2.53 -11.21
N HIS A 4 -13.50 -2.41 -10.92
CA HIS A 4 -14.54 -2.21 -11.92
C HIS A 4 -15.32 -0.93 -11.63
N ARG A 5 -15.90 -0.34 -12.68
CA ARG A 5 -16.72 0.86 -12.60
C ARG A 5 -17.94 0.77 -13.52
N ASP A 6 -19.10 1.17 -13.02
CA ASP A 6 -20.30 1.45 -13.83
C ASP A 6 -20.30 2.95 -14.14
N ASP A 7 -19.93 3.32 -15.37
CA ASP A 7 -19.80 4.72 -15.82
C ASP A 7 -21.12 5.50 -15.77
N ALA A 8 -22.26 4.82 -15.90
CA ALA A 8 -23.57 5.47 -15.86
C ALA A 8 -23.99 5.80 -14.43
N LYS A 9 -23.50 5.05 -13.44
CA LYS A 9 -23.88 5.20 -12.03
C LYS A 9 -22.76 5.69 -11.12
N LEU A 10 -21.53 5.81 -11.64
CA LEU A 10 -20.32 6.19 -10.90
C LEU A 10 -20.02 5.26 -9.71
N ILE A 11 -20.34 3.99 -9.90
CA ILE A 11 -20.25 2.95 -8.89
C ILE A 11 -18.94 2.17 -9.08
N TRP A 12 -18.21 1.93 -8.00
CA TRP A 12 -16.98 1.14 -8.01
C TRP A 12 -17.12 -0.14 -7.19
N TRP A 13 -16.54 -1.24 -7.69
CA TRP A 13 -16.42 -2.49 -6.92
C TRP A 13 -15.11 -3.20 -7.21
N VAL A 14 -14.70 -4.04 -6.25
CA VAL A 14 -13.48 -4.86 -6.34
C VAL A 14 -13.88 -6.33 -6.45
N SER A 15 -13.20 -7.06 -7.33
CA SER A 15 -13.32 -8.52 -7.41
C SER A 15 -11.99 -9.23 -7.18
N VAL A 16 -12.04 -10.39 -6.52
CA VAL A 16 -10.92 -11.32 -6.35
C VAL A 16 -11.40 -12.71 -6.77
N GLU A 17 -10.65 -13.36 -7.67
CA GLU A 17 -11.01 -14.66 -8.24
C GLU A 17 -12.46 -14.72 -8.76
N GLU A 18 -12.87 -13.67 -9.49
CA GLU A 18 -14.23 -13.53 -10.06
C GLU A 18 -15.35 -13.39 -9.01
N VAL A 19 -15.00 -13.28 -7.73
CA VAL A 19 -15.94 -12.98 -6.64
C VAL A 19 -15.90 -11.49 -6.32
N ASP A 20 -17.06 -10.84 -6.42
CA ASP A 20 -17.24 -9.46 -5.98
C ASP A 20 -17.18 -9.40 -4.45
N ILE A 21 -16.17 -8.72 -3.90
CA ILE A 21 -15.94 -8.62 -2.45
C ILE A 21 -16.56 -7.37 -1.83
N GLY A 22 -17.16 -6.48 -2.64
CA GLY A 22 -17.96 -5.39 -2.12
C GLY A 22 -18.21 -4.24 -3.08
N TYR A 23 -19.40 -3.68 -2.92
CA TYR A 23 -19.87 -2.41 -3.46
C TYR A 23 -19.77 -1.36 -2.36
N PHE A 24 -19.22 -0.18 -2.66
CA PHE A 24 -19.17 0.95 -1.72
C PHE A 24 -20.03 2.08 -2.29
N SER A 25 -21.28 2.18 -1.85
CA SER A 25 -22.19 3.28 -2.23
C SER A 25 -21.66 4.61 -1.74
N GLU A 26 -21.81 5.69 -2.51
CA GLU A 26 -21.55 7.05 -2.01
C GLU A 26 -22.43 7.38 -0.80
N ASP A 27 -23.68 6.90 -0.80
CA ASP A 27 -24.63 7.05 0.32
C ASP A 27 -24.23 6.33 1.62
N ALA A 28 -23.16 5.53 1.60
CA ALA A 28 -22.54 5.03 2.83
C ALA A 28 -21.67 6.09 3.55
N PHE A 29 -21.47 7.25 2.93
CA PHE A 29 -20.58 8.29 3.41
C PHE A 29 -21.28 9.66 3.41
N ASP A 30 -21.14 10.41 4.51
CA ASP A 30 -21.69 11.78 4.63
C ASP A 30 -20.92 12.81 3.77
N THR A 31 -19.92 12.36 3.01
CA THR A 31 -19.02 13.20 2.22
C THR A 31 -18.92 12.62 0.82
N ALA A 32 -19.16 13.44 -0.21
CA ALA A 32 -18.87 13.06 -1.59
C ALA A 32 -17.34 12.97 -1.78
N PHE A 33 -16.88 11.94 -2.49
CA PHE A 33 -15.46 11.76 -2.86
C PHE A 33 -15.27 12.01 -4.36
N PRO A 34 -15.40 13.26 -4.83
CA PRO A 34 -15.32 13.57 -6.26
C PRO A 34 -13.97 13.16 -6.86
N GLU A 35 -12.88 13.34 -6.09
CA GLU A 35 -11.54 12.85 -6.38
C GLU A 35 -10.77 12.61 -5.06
N GLY A 36 -9.93 11.59 -5.02
CA GLY A 36 -8.92 11.45 -3.97
C GLY A 36 -7.86 12.54 -4.12
N SER A 37 -7.72 13.42 -3.13
CA SER A 37 -6.76 14.54 -3.20
C SER A 37 -5.30 14.11 -2.99
N TYR A 38 -5.07 12.90 -2.48
CA TYR A 38 -3.77 12.26 -2.32
C TYR A 38 -3.97 10.77 -2.09
N VAL A 39 -2.97 9.95 -2.43
CA VAL A 39 -2.91 8.55 -2.01
C VAL A 39 -1.89 8.43 -0.90
N GLU A 40 -2.26 7.72 0.14
CA GLU A 40 -1.34 7.36 1.23
C GLU A 40 -1.15 5.85 1.20
N MET A 41 0.11 5.42 1.31
CA MET A 41 0.43 4.00 1.48
C MET A 41 1.10 3.80 2.82
N GLY A 42 0.70 2.72 3.49
CA GLY A 42 1.22 2.34 4.78
C GLY A 42 0.98 0.87 5.08
N GLY A 43 1.50 0.44 6.22
CA GLY A 43 1.32 -0.91 6.73
C GLY A 43 1.20 -0.90 8.24
N ARG A 44 0.44 -1.85 8.78
CA ARG A 44 0.37 -2.10 10.22
C ARG A 44 0.54 -3.59 10.48
N VAL A 45 1.30 -3.93 11.52
CA VAL A 45 1.29 -5.30 12.07
C VAL A 45 0.24 -5.33 13.16
N LEU A 46 -0.85 -6.06 12.95
CA LEU A 46 -1.87 -6.24 13.98
C LEU A 46 -1.34 -7.16 15.08
N ASN A 47 -1.31 -6.66 16.31
CA ASN A 47 -0.95 -7.43 17.50
C ASN A 47 -2.06 -7.36 18.54
N THR A 48 -2.86 -8.42 18.67
CA THR A 48 -3.95 -8.52 19.65
C THR A 48 -3.51 -9.20 20.95
N ARG A 49 -2.24 -9.56 21.11
CA ARG A 49 -1.75 -10.26 22.31
C ARG A 49 -1.60 -9.30 23.50
N PRO A 50 -2.03 -9.71 24.71
CA PRO A 50 -1.85 -8.90 25.91
C PRO A 50 -0.38 -8.55 26.18
N GLY A 51 -0.13 -7.30 26.61
CA GLY A 51 1.19 -6.84 27.02
C GLY A 51 2.08 -6.29 25.89
N GLY A 52 1.54 -6.02 24.70
CA GLY A 52 2.23 -5.26 23.65
C GLY A 52 3.44 -5.97 23.02
N LYS A 53 3.66 -7.25 23.30
CA LYS A 53 4.81 -8.00 22.77
C LYS A 53 4.70 -8.16 21.25
N HIS A 54 5.66 -7.64 20.50
CA HIS A 54 5.69 -7.77 19.04
C HIS A 54 5.53 -9.23 18.58
N THR A 55 4.72 -9.46 17.56
CA THR A 55 4.53 -10.78 16.94
C THR A 55 5.73 -11.11 16.05
N ARG A 56 6.15 -12.37 15.90
CA ARG A 56 7.26 -12.74 14.99
C ARG A 56 6.93 -12.56 13.49
N THR A 57 5.85 -11.84 13.17
CA THR A 57 5.35 -11.67 11.80
C THR A 57 6.18 -10.60 11.09
N PRO A 58 6.89 -10.95 10.00
CA PRO A 58 7.55 -9.98 9.15
C PRO A 58 6.56 -9.19 8.30
N MET A 59 6.96 -8.00 7.84
CA MET A 59 6.22 -7.23 6.83
C MET A 59 6.85 -7.44 5.44
N GLY A 60 6.01 -7.60 4.42
CA GLY A 60 6.47 -7.95 3.07
C GLY A 60 7.15 -9.32 3.09
N ASN A 61 8.42 -9.37 2.66
CA ASN A 61 9.25 -10.58 2.71
C ASN A 61 10.22 -10.61 3.90
N GLY A 62 10.08 -9.70 4.87
CA GLY A 62 10.96 -9.59 6.05
C GLY A 62 12.25 -8.81 5.84
N MET A 63 12.59 -8.46 4.59
CA MET A 63 13.75 -7.63 4.31
C MET A 63 13.43 -6.15 4.52
N PRO A 64 14.33 -5.36 5.12
CA PRO A 64 14.15 -3.92 5.27
C PRO A 64 13.99 -3.22 3.91
N ALA A 65 13.13 -2.20 3.84
CA ALA A 65 12.94 -1.41 2.61
C ALA A 65 14.25 -0.78 2.08
N CYS A 66 15.23 -0.51 2.95
CA CYS A 66 16.54 0.01 2.55
C CYS A 66 17.39 -0.99 1.74
N ALA A 67 17.07 -2.30 1.80
CA ALA A 67 17.72 -3.31 0.98
C ALA A 67 17.41 -3.13 -0.53
N GLY A 68 16.38 -2.35 -0.88
CA GLY A 68 16.04 -2.00 -2.26
C GLY A 68 15.40 -3.15 -3.04
N SER A 69 15.09 -2.88 -4.32
CA SER A 69 14.24 -3.75 -5.15
C SER A 69 14.79 -5.13 -5.46
N ARG A 70 16.08 -5.37 -5.21
CA ARG A 70 16.71 -6.68 -5.41
C ARG A 70 16.40 -7.66 -4.26
N PHE A 71 16.08 -7.15 -3.08
CA PHE A 71 16.00 -7.96 -1.87
C PHE A 71 14.71 -7.73 -1.09
N ALA A 72 14.21 -6.50 -1.01
CA ALA A 72 12.96 -6.17 -0.33
C ALA A 72 11.74 -6.49 -1.19
N ALA A 73 10.60 -6.73 -0.54
CA ALA A 73 9.32 -6.74 -1.23
C ALA A 73 9.13 -5.39 -1.94
N THR A 74 8.63 -5.40 -3.18
CA THR A 74 8.69 -4.23 -4.05
C THR A 74 7.44 -4.10 -4.90
N ILE A 75 6.86 -2.90 -4.92
CA ILE A 75 5.88 -2.46 -5.91
C ILE A 75 6.69 -1.80 -7.03
N PHE A 76 6.55 -2.29 -8.26
CA PHE A 76 7.32 -1.77 -9.39
C PHE A 76 6.57 -0.77 -10.27
N GLU A 77 5.25 -0.73 -10.17
CA GLU A 77 4.38 0.15 -10.96
C GLU A 77 3.36 0.81 -10.03
N TYR A 78 3.87 1.64 -9.11
CA TYR A 78 3.01 2.46 -8.25
C TYR A 78 2.43 3.61 -9.08
N LEU A 79 1.12 3.55 -9.29
CA LEU A 79 0.33 4.45 -10.13
C LEU A 79 -1.00 4.76 -9.43
N GLY A 80 -1.51 5.96 -9.63
CA GLY A 80 -2.87 6.33 -9.24
C GLY A 80 -3.86 6.00 -10.36
N VAL A 81 -5.14 5.86 -10.00
CA VAL A 81 -6.27 5.78 -10.95
C VAL A 81 -7.11 7.03 -10.76
N ASN A 82 -7.27 7.83 -11.82
CA ASN A 82 -8.08 9.05 -11.74
C ASN A 82 -9.58 8.74 -11.80
N ALA A 83 -10.43 9.75 -11.57
CA ALA A 83 -11.89 9.60 -11.65
C ALA A 83 -12.38 9.08 -13.00
N GLY A 84 -11.60 9.28 -14.07
CA GLY A 84 -11.83 8.77 -15.42
C GLY A 84 -11.42 7.30 -15.63
N GLY A 85 -10.84 6.62 -14.64
CA GLY A 85 -10.36 5.24 -14.73
C GLY A 85 -9.01 5.10 -15.44
N GLN A 86 -8.30 6.21 -15.65
CA GLN A 86 -7.01 6.24 -16.32
C GLN A 86 -5.87 6.24 -15.30
N LEU A 87 -4.80 5.51 -15.63
CA LEU A 87 -3.58 5.48 -14.84
C LEU A 87 -2.83 6.82 -14.95
N PHE A 88 -2.34 7.33 -13.82
CA PHE A 88 -1.49 8.51 -13.77
C PHE A 88 -0.33 8.34 -12.78
N LEU A 89 0.70 9.18 -12.92
CA LEU A 89 1.81 9.21 -11.97
C LEU A 89 1.35 9.89 -10.67
N ASP A 90 1.20 9.08 -9.64
CA ASP A 90 0.98 9.53 -8.28
C ASP A 90 2.28 9.36 -7.49
N ALA A 91 2.82 10.45 -6.95
CA ALA A 91 4.09 10.39 -6.23
C ALA A 91 3.86 9.71 -4.86
N PRO A 92 4.65 8.69 -4.48
CA PRO A 92 4.56 8.07 -3.15
C PRO A 92 5.23 8.93 -2.06
N ASP A 93 5.07 10.25 -2.12
CA ASP A 93 5.66 11.23 -1.22
C ASP A 93 5.05 11.18 0.19
N ARG A 94 3.84 10.64 0.31
CA ARG A 94 3.12 10.40 1.57
C ARG A 94 3.19 8.94 1.99
N THR A 95 4.42 8.44 2.14
CA THR A 95 4.65 7.12 2.73
C THR A 95 4.62 7.21 4.26
N VAL A 96 3.68 6.53 4.91
CA VAL A 96 3.56 6.54 6.38
C VAL A 96 3.85 5.15 6.96
N THR A 97 4.72 5.11 7.98
CA THR A 97 4.97 3.90 8.78
C THR A 97 4.64 4.16 10.23
N THR A 98 3.77 3.33 10.82
CA THR A 98 3.40 3.49 12.24
C THR A 98 4.45 2.93 13.19
N THR A 99 5.46 2.20 12.68
CA THR A 99 6.55 1.66 13.49
C THR A 99 7.84 1.54 12.67
N ALA A 100 8.50 2.67 12.43
CA ALA A 100 9.63 2.79 11.50
C ALA A 100 10.81 1.83 11.78
N GLY A 101 11.03 1.41 13.03
CA GLY A 101 12.05 0.41 13.39
C GLY A 101 11.67 -1.04 13.01
N CYS A 102 10.38 -1.34 12.97
CA CYS A 102 9.88 -2.67 12.60
C CYS A 102 9.82 -2.90 11.09
N TYR A 103 9.40 -1.86 10.36
CA TYR A 103 9.14 -1.91 8.93
C TYR A 103 9.10 -0.50 8.35
N GLY A 104 9.33 -0.42 7.05
CA GLY A 104 9.23 0.82 6.31
C GLY A 104 8.78 0.58 4.88
N ALA A 105 8.57 1.69 4.19
CA ALA A 105 8.46 1.75 2.76
C ALA A 105 9.34 2.91 2.27
N LYS A 106 9.97 2.72 1.12
CA LYS A 106 10.96 3.62 0.56
C LYS A 106 10.72 3.73 -0.95
N PRO A 107 10.25 4.88 -1.43
CA PRO A 107 10.34 5.22 -2.84
C PRO A 107 11.80 5.18 -3.28
N ILE A 108 12.10 4.42 -4.32
CA ILE A 108 13.46 4.26 -4.87
C ILE A 108 13.56 4.76 -6.32
N GLY A 109 12.58 5.53 -6.77
CA GLY A 109 12.57 6.21 -8.08
C GLY A 109 11.80 5.44 -9.14
N PHE A 110 12.36 5.37 -10.35
CA PHE A 110 11.75 4.75 -11.53
C PHE A 110 12.61 3.61 -12.06
N THR A 111 12.00 2.67 -12.78
CA THR A 111 12.71 1.63 -13.53
C THR A 111 12.47 1.79 -15.02
N ALA A 112 13.52 1.71 -15.82
CA ALA A 112 13.41 1.80 -17.27
C ALA A 112 12.47 0.70 -17.81
N GLY A 113 11.52 1.11 -18.66
CA GLY A 113 10.54 0.21 -19.27
C GLY A 113 9.37 -0.19 -18.37
N ARG A 114 9.16 0.45 -17.22
CA ARG A 114 7.98 0.27 -16.37
C ARG A 114 7.27 1.59 -16.13
N ALA A 115 5.95 1.56 -16.04
CA ALA A 115 5.14 2.74 -15.76
C ALA A 115 5.03 2.93 -14.24
N GLY A 116 5.27 4.14 -13.74
CA GLY A 116 5.07 4.46 -12.31
C GLY A 116 6.32 4.33 -11.44
N TYR A 117 6.13 4.65 -10.16
CA TYR A 117 7.20 4.65 -9.17
C TYR A 117 7.50 3.23 -8.68
N VAL A 118 8.75 3.03 -8.25
CA VAL A 118 9.18 1.83 -7.54
C VAL A 118 9.25 2.11 -6.06
N VAL A 119 8.57 1.29 -5.28
CA VAL A 119 8.52 1.38 -3.83
C VAL A 119 8.98 0.05 -3.24
N ALA A 120 10.13 0.07 -2.56
CA ALA A 120 10.54 -1.05 -1.72
C ALA A 120 9.85 -0.94 -0.36
N TYR A 121 9.38 -2.04 0.20
CA TYR A 121 8.72 -2.07 1.50
C TYR A 121 9.02 -3.36 2.25
N GLY A 122 8.83 -3.32 3.56
CA GLY A 122 9.01 -4.46 4.43
C GLY A 122 9.89 -4.15 5.62
N GLY A 123 10.21 -5.21 6.35
CA GLY A 123 11.06 -5.16 7.51
C GLY A 123 10.88 -6.40 8.36
N PRO A 124 11.82 -6.63 9.29
CA PRO A 124 11.87 -7.87 10.05
C PRO A 124 10.64 -8.04 10.97
N GLY A 125 9.99 -6.93 11.34
CA GLY A 125 8.91 -6.94 12.32
C GLY A 125 9.34 -7.57 13.64
N GLY A 126 8.36 -7.85 14.49
CA GLY A 126 8.57 -8.68 15.66
C GLY A 126 9.62 -8.24 16.65
N ILE A 127 10.32 -9.22 17.22
CA ILE A 127 11.33 -9.00 18.27
C ILE A 127 12.58 -8.26 17.76
N TYR A 128 12.67 -8.04 16.45
CA TYR A 128 13.79 -7.37 15.80
C TYR A 128 13.46 -5.91 15.44
N CYS A 129 12.29 -5.41 15.83
CA CYS A 129 11.85 -4.03 15.63
C CYS A 129 12.79 -2.98 16.23
N ASP A 130 13.48 -3.32 17.32
CA ASP A 130 14.36 -2.41 18.05
C ASP A 130 15.81 -2.50 17.57
N GLN A 131 16.07 -3.30 16.55
CA GLN A 131 17.38 -3.34 15.92
C GLN A 131 17.48 -2.20 14.91
N PRO A 132 18.55 -1.39 14.96
CA PRO A 132 18.74 -0.32 13.99
C PRO A 132 18.72 -0.90 12.58
N CYS A 133 17.80 -0.41 11.75
CA CYS A 133 17.84 -0.64 10.32
C CYS A 133 18.98 0.19 9.75
N CYS A 134 20.10 -0.46 9.43
CA CYS A 134 21.30 0.12 8.81
C CYS A 134 21.79 1.42 9.45
#